data_AF-A0A1C5SKQ8-F1
#
_entry.id   AF-A0A1C5SKQ8-F1
#
_cell.length_a   1.000
_cell.length_b   1.000
_cell.length_c   1.000
_cell.angle_alpha   90.00
_cell.angle_beta   90.00
_cell.angle_gamma   90.00
#
_symmetry.space_group_name_H-M   'P 1'
#
loop_
_entity.id
_entity.type
_entity.pdbx_description
1 polymer ?
#
loop_
_entity_poly.entity_id
_entity_poly.type
_entity_poly.pdbx_seq_one_letter_code
_entity_poly.pdbx_strand_id
1 'polypeptide(L)'
;MSRMKKGNGLLRFLVFAALFALVLTGCNGARKYEAVDLSSETAAGAEMSGNGADLAAESTDTGASGSGDADVQALGEAAGEPLSADPEGGDVASESSELAEAASESEELSSEMSEAESVEAAREAAAAAYTAAASDDAETAPEIPFNGHTVAIDAGHQAKANTSKEPIGPSSTTMKAKMPEGAVGTSSGVPEYEVTLTVAKKLEKELINRGYHVVMIRTSHDVNMSSAERSVAANKSGADILIRLHAGSMDNSSVYGALSTCMTAQNPYNASLHDKSYNLSKKIVDTVCGTTGTKNRGVQETDSSSDINWSEIPVCVFEMGFLSNPDEDTWLQDDGYQGKIASGIAGAVDAYFAEGN
;
A
#
# COMPACT_ATOMS: atom_id res chain seq x y z
N MET A 1 -40.67 63.38 16.93
CA MET A 1 -39.87 64.46 17.57
C MET A 1 -39.07 63.87 18.71
N SER A 2 -37.82 64.33 18.89
CA SER A 2 -36.86 64.05 19.98
C SER A 2 -35.97 62.81 19.80
N ARG A 3 -34.63 62.86 19.87
CA ARG A 3 -33.61 63.92 19.78
C ARG A 3 -32.25 63.21 19.66
N MET A 4 -31.42 63.62 18.70
CA MET A 4 -30.01 63.21 18.60
C MET A 4 -29.18 63.68 19.80
N LYS A 5 -28.17 62.90 20.20
CA LYS A 5 -26.92 63.43 20.77
C LYS A 5 -25.71 62.64 20.25
N LYS A 6 -24.89 63.33 19.44
CA LYS A 6 -23.47 63.05 19.19
C LYS A 6 -22.65 63.48 20.41
N GLY A 7 -21.52 62.81 20.65
CA GLY A 7 -20.46 63.26 21.54
C GLY A 7 -19.15 62.54 21.25
N ASN A 8 -18.19 63.29 20.71
CA ASN A 8 -16.84 62.89 20.31
C ASN A 8 -15.94 62.53 21.50
N GLY A 9 -14.88 61.74 21.25
CA GLY A 9 -13.85 61.48 22.26
C GLY A 9 -12.60 60.76 21.74
N LEU A 10 -12.04 61.24 20.62
CA LEU A 10 -10.70 60.89 20.15
C LEU A 10 -9.64 61.44 21.13
N LEU A 11 -9.26 60.69 22.17
CA LEU A 11 -7.99 60.88 22.88
C LEU A 11 -7.72 59.74 23.87
N ARG A 12 -6.83 58.81 23.49
CA ARG A 12 -5.90 58.06 24.38
C ARG A 12 -5.11 57.04 23.54
N PHE A 13 -4.35 57.56 22.57
CA PHE A 13 -3.12 56.94 22.11
C PHE A 13 -2.01 57.37 23.09
N LEU A 14 -1.03 56.48 23.30
CA LEU A 14 0.17 56.64 24.15
C LEU A 14 -0.04 56.38 25.65
N VAL A 15 0.26 55.15 26.05
CA VAL A 15 1.26 54.76 27.06
C VAL A 15 0.99 53.30 27.41
N PHE A 16 1.85 52.40 26.94
CA PHE A 16 2.35 51.16 27.58
C PHE A 16 3.01 50.30 26.49
N ALA A 17 4.08 50.84 25.91
CA ALA A 17 5.12 50.07 25.25
C ALA A 17 6.26 49.94 26.25
N ALA A 18 6.36 48.79 26.92
CA ALA A 18 7.56 48.20 27.52
C ALA A 18 7.13 47.05 28.45
N LEU A 19 7.87 45.93 28.39
CA LEU A 19 7.74 44.69 29.16
C LEU A 19 6.72 43.66 28.66
N PHE A 20 7.10 42.89 27.63
CA PHE A 20 7.47 41.48 27.82
C PHE A 20 8.11 40.96 26.52
N ALA A 21 9.44 41.01 26.45
CA ALA A 21 10.24 40.27 25.48
C ALA A 21 10.94 39.15 26.25
N LEU A 22 10.39 37.92 26.15
CA LEU A 22 11.07 36.62 26.14
C LEU A 22 10.01 35.54 26.38
N VAL A 23 9.68 34.77 25.34
CA VAL A 23 9.72 33.29 25.26
C VAL A 23 9.20 32.98 23.85
N LEU A 24 10.12 32.94 22.88
CA LEU A 24 9.91 32.25 21.61
C LEU A 24 10.66 30.92 21.71
N THR A 25 9.91 29.87 22.02
CA THR A 25 10.22 28.47 21.74
C THR A 25 8.83 27.84 21.62
N GLY A 26 8.25 27.71 20.43
CA GLY A 26 8.71 26.83 19.36
C GLY A 26 7.79 25.60 19.39
N CYS A 27 6.76 25.58 18.54
CA CYS A 27 6.04 24.38 18.09
C CYS A 27 5.33 24.73 16.78
N ASN A 28 6.09 24.71 15.69
CA ASN A 28 5.54 24.64 14.34
C ASN A 28 5.10 23.17 14.14
N GLY A 29 3.80 22.91 14.22
CA GLY A 29 3.22 21.55 14.21
C GLY A 29 3.01 20.98 12.82
N ALA A 30 3.99 21.07 11.92
CA ALA A 30 4.00 20.25 10.71
C ALA A 30 4.54 18.86 11.09
N ARG A 31 3.69 18.00 11.67
CA ARG A 31 4.00 16.56 11.73
C ARG A 31 3.84 16.00 10.32
N LYS A 32 4.94 15.99 9.57
CA LYS A 32 5.11 15.01 8.50
C LYS A 32 5.13 13.65 9.19
N TYR A 33 4.16 12.80 8.88
CA TYR A 33 4.14 11.43 9.38
C TYR A 33 5.24 10.66 8.63
N GLU A 34 6.36 10.44 9.32
CA GLU A 34 7.38 9.51 8.87
C GLU A 34 6.83 8.09 8.89
N ALA A 35 7.20 7.30 7.88
CA ALA A 35 6.92 5.87 7.85
C ALA A 35 7.46 5.22 9.13
N VAL A 36 6.66 4.33 9.73
CA VAL A 36 7.07 3.59 10.92
C VAL A 36 8.13 2.56 10.50
N ASP A 37 9.40 2.83 10.83
CA ASP A 37 10.50 1.87 10.71
C ASP A 37 10.44 0.88 11.89
N LEU A 38 10.17 -0.39 11.60
CA LEU A 38 10.09 -1.49 12.58
C LEU A 38 11.30 -2.43 12.52
N SER A 39 12.47 -1.93 12.14
CA SER A 39 13.70 -2.73 12.10
C SER A 39 14.45 -2.81 13.43
N SER A 40 13.80 -3.24 14.52
CA SER A 40 14.49 -3.90 15.65
C SER A 40 13.52 -4.31 16.75
N GLU A 41 13.21 -5.61 16.85
CA GLU A 41 12.99 -6.32 18.12
C GLU A 41 12.74 -7.82 17.83
N THR A 42 13.81 -8.56 17.59
CA THR A 42 13.84 -10.02 17.67
C THR A 42 15.02 -10.45 18.52
N ALA A 43 14.81 -10.59 19.83
CA ALA A 43 15.57 -11.51 20.69
C ALA A 43 15.00 -11.54 22.12
N ALA A 44 14.43 -12.71 22.49
CA ALA A 44 14.27 -13.32 23.83
C ALA A 44 12.86 -13.92 23.96
N GLY A 45 12.64 -15.21 24.25
CA GLY A 45 13.57 -16.24 24.69
C GLY A 45 12.97 -17.64 24.52
N ALA A 46 13.87 -18.62 24.62
CA ALA A 46 13.61 -20.04 24.51
C ALA A 46 13.32 -20.68 25.89
N GLU A 47 12.88 -21.95 25.82
CA GLU A 47 12.91 -23.01 26.83
C GLU A 47 11.76 -23.06 27.88
N MET A 48 10.83 -24.02 27.71
CA MET A 48 10.68 -25.09 28.71
C MET A 48 9.93 -26.33 28.14
N SER A 49 10.54 -27.49 28.38
CA SER A 49 10.05 -28.85 28.09
C SER A 49 9.04 -29.34 29.14
N GLY A 50 8.12 -30.22 28.73
CA GLY A 50 7.22 -30.94 29.64
C GLY A 50 6.35 -32.00 28.96
N ASN A 51 6.81 -33.25 29.00
CA ASN A 51 6.17 -34.50 28.57
C ASN A 51 4.70 -34.69 29.02
N GLY A 52 3.91 -35.38 28.20
CA GLY A 52 2.66 -36.03 28.63
C GLY A 52 2.05 -36.88 27.51
N ALA A 53 2.23 -38.20 27.61
CA ALA A 53 1.80 -39.20 26.65
C ALA A 53 0.36 -39.70 26.88
N ASP A 54 -0.19 -40.26 25.79
CA ASP A 54 -1.20 -41.32 25.70
C ASP A 54 -2.68 -41.00 26.01
N LEU A 55 -3.55 -41.26 25.04
CA LEU A 55 -4.41 -42.45 25.07
C LEU A 55 -5.15 -42.64 23.73
N ALA A 56 -5.02 -43.86 23.21
CA ALA A 56 -5.71 -44.42 22.07
C ALA A 56 -7.22 -44.62 22.30
N ALA A 57 -8.00 -44.57 21.22
CA ALA A 57 -9.21 -45.35 21.07
C ALA A 57 -9.47 -45.62 19.58
N GLU A 58 -9.17 -46.85 19.16
CA GLU A 58 -9.71 -47.48 17.95
C GLU A 58 -11.22 -47.75 18.10
N SER A 59 -11.96 -47.59 17.01
CA SER A 59 -13.10 -48.46 16.72
C SER A 59 -13.28 -48.59 15.20
N THR A 60 -12.99 -49.79 14.71
CA THR A 60 -13.56 -50.44 13.52
C THR A 60 -15.09 -50.55 13.70
N ASP A 61 -15.97 -50.58 12.69
CA ASP A 61 -16.03 -51.53 11.57
C ASP A 61 -17.13 -51.13 10.54
N THR A 62 -16.93 -51.67 9.35
CA THR A 62 -17.55 -51.75 8.01
C THR A 62 -19.02 -51.45 7.68
N GLY A 63 -19.21 -51.07 6.40
CA GLY A 63 -20.43 -51.24 5.60
C GLY A 63 -20.28 -50.74 4.16
N ALA A 64 -20.01 -51.63 3.21
CA ALA A 64 -19.59 -51.36 1.82
C ALA A 64 -20.72 -51.13 0.79
N SER A 65 -20.45 -50.31 -0.24
CA SER A 65 -20.68 -50.54 -1.69
C SER A 65 -20.17 -49.27 -2.41
N GLY A 66 -19.48 -49.23 -3.54
CA GLY A 66 -19.10 -50.21 -4.54
C GLY A 66 -18.95 -49.47 -5.89
N SER A 67 -17.90 -49.82 -6.64
CA SER A 67 -17.63 -49.57 -8.07
C SER A 67 -16.64 -48.46 -8.49
N GLY A 68 -15.61 -48.90 -9.21
CA GLY A 68 -14.90 -48.14 -10.25
C GLY A 68 -13.39 -47.95 -10.05
N ASP A 69 -12.60 -48.99 -10.32
CA ASP A 69 -11.13 -48.96 -10.28
C ASP A 69 -10.55 -49.21 -11.68
N ALA A 70 -9.28 -48.84 -11.83
CA ALA A 70 -8.33 -49.10 -12.94
C ALA A 70 -8.50 -48.27 -14.23
N ASP A 71 -7.48 -47.80 -14.95
CA ASP A 71 -6.00 -47.83 -14.94
C ASP A 71 -5.57 -46.66 -15.90
N VAL A 72 -4.33 -46.15 -16.04
CA VAL A 72 -3.22 -46.75 -16.79
C VAL A 72 -1.95 -45.87 -16.64
N GLN A 73 -0.92 -46.50 -16.07
CA GLN A 73 0.52 -46.54 -16.40
C GLN A 73 1.30 -45.40 -17.10
N ALA A 74 2.48 -45.20 -16.50
CA ALA A 74 3.72 -44.72 -17.09
C ALA A 74 4.42 -45.75 -17.99
N LEU A 75 5.24 -45.29 -18.94
CA LEU A 75 6.43 -45.99 -19.48
C LEU A 75 7.51 -44.98 -19.89
N GLY A 76 8.76 -45.31 -19.59
CA GLY A 76 9.96 -44.48 -19.81
C GLY A 76 10.92 -44.96 -20.92
N GLU A 77 11.91 -44.10 -21.15
CA GLU A 77 13.33 -44.27 -21.58
C GLU A 77 13.74 -45.21 -22.74
N ALA A 78 14.58 -44.71 -23.67
CA ALA A 78 16.05 -44.88 -23.61
C ALA A 78 16.83 -44.39 -24.86
N ALA A 79 17.95 -43.67 -24.58
CA ALA A 79 19.33 -43.75 -25.12
C ALA A 79 19.73 -43.40 -26.58
N GLY A 80 20.82 -42.62 -26.70
CA GLY A 80 21.83 -42.71 -27.79
C GLY A 80 22.63 -41.45 -28.14
N GLU A 81 23.77 -41.21 -27.48
CA GLU A 81 24.93 -40.38 -27.91
C GLU A 81 26.07 -41.33 -28.41
N PRO A 82 27.27 -40.90 -28.87
CA PRO A 82 27.74 -39.62 -29.47
C PRO A 82 28.56 -39.85 -30.78
N LEU A 83 29.16 -38.82 -31.39
CA LEU A 83 30.51 -38.90 -32.00
C LEU A 83 31.09 -37.53 -32.44
N SER A 84 32.39 -37.42 -32.20
CA SER A 84 33.32 -36.30 -32.31
C SER A 84 34.01 -36.13 -33.68
N ALA A 85 34.56 -34.93 -33.91
CA ALA A 85 35.92 -34.63 -34.39
C ALA A 85 36.04 -33.67 -35.62
N ASP A 86 36.71 -32.54 -35.34
CA ASP A 86 37.53 -31.69 -36.22
C ASP A 86 38.65 -32.49 -36.95
N PRO A 87 39.35 -32.00 -38.04
CA PRO A 87 40.09 -30.72 -38.00
C PRO A 87 40.42 -29.96 -39.32
N GLU A 88 40.97 -28.75 -39.09
CA GLU A 88 42.05 -28.01 -39.78
C GLU A 88 41.92 -27.40 -41.20
N GLY A 89 42.15 -26.07 -41.26
CA GLY A 89 43.31 -25.49 -41.95
C GLY A 89 43.08 -24.51 -43.11
N GLY A 90 43.56 -23.26 -42.98
CA GLY A 90 43.98 -22.44 -44.12
C GLY A 90 43.76 -20.91 -44.04
N ASP A 91 44.81 -20.17 -43.66
CA ASP A 91 44.95 -18.71 -43.68
C ASP A 91 44.80 -18.05 -45.08
N VAL A 92 44.32 -16.79 -45.13
CA VAL A 92 45.14 -15.64 -45.58
C VAL A 92 44.49 -14.28 -45.22
N ALA A 93 45.36 -13.38 -44.74
CA ALA A 93 45.13 -11.98 -44.39
C ALA A 93 44.99 -11.04 -45.60
N SER A 94 44.37 -9.87 -45.39
CA SER A 94 45.02 -8.55 -45.63
C SER A 94 44.04 -7.37 -45.44
N GLU A 95 44.49 -6.39 -44.65
CA GLU A 95 44.29 -4.93 -44.79
C GLU A 95 42.87 -4.35 -44.54
N SER A 96 42.66 -3.24 -43.84
CA SER A 96 43.52 -2.21 -43.23
C SER A 96 42.66 -1.26 -42.38
N SER A 97 43.28 -0.69 -41.32
CA SER A 97 43.18 0.66 -40.71
C SER A 97 41.94 1.55 -40.98
N GLU A 98 41.46 2.47 -40.16
CA GLU A 98 41.75 3.12 -38.87
C GLU A 98 40.67 4.22 -38.78
N LEU A 99 40.09 4.51 -37.60
CA LEU A 99 39.88 5.87 -37.06
C LEU A 99 39.01 5.81 -35.78
N ALA A 100 39.69 5.85 -34.65
CA ALA A 100 39.19 6.31 -33.35
C ALA A 100 40.31 7.18 -32.75
N GLU A 101 39.94 8.09 -31.85
CA GLU A 101 40.78 9.05 -31.10
C GLU A 101 40.89 10.47 -31.67
N ALA A 102 40.17 11.39 -31.01
CA ALA A 102 40.57 12.78 -30.81
C ALA A 102 39.79 13.39 -29.64
N ALA A 103 40.28 13.18 -28.41
CA ALA A 103 39.90 13.97 -27.25
C ALA A 103 41.13 14.08 -26.33
N SER A 104 41.91 15.15 -26.48
CA SER A 104 42.87 15.60 -25.46
C SER A 104 43.40 16.98 -25.84
N GLU A 105 43.68 17.79 -24.82
CA GLU A 105 44.38 19.09 -24.83
C GLU A 105 43.51 20.34 -25.00
N SER A 106 42.95 20.81 -23.88
CA SER A 106 43.07 22.22 -23.46
C SER A 106 42.56 22.39 -22.03
N GLU A 107 43.37 21.95 -21.07
CA GLU A 107 43.33 22.39 -19.67
C GLU A 107 44.77 22.75 -19.30
N GLU A 108 45.03 24.02 -18.98
CA GLU A 108 46.08 24.51 -18.07
C GLU A 108 46.09 26.04 -18.13
N LEU A 109 45.26 26.68 -17.30
CA LEU A 109 45.65 27.85 -16.52
C LEU A 109 44.58 28.12 -15.45
N SER A 110 44.85 27.63 -14.25
CA SER A 110 44.06 27.85 -13.04
C SER A 110 44.26 29.27 -12.49
N SER A 111 43.24 29.82 -11.84
CA SER A 111 43.47 30.57 -10.61
C SER A 111 42.23 30.55 -9.70
N GLU A 112 42.29 29.61 -8.75
CA GLU A 112 41.90 29.76 -7.34
C GLU A 112 40.44 30.12 -6.99
N MET A 113 39.55 29.13 -7.08
CA MET A 113 38.51 28.89 -6.06
C MET A 113 38.51 27.39 -5.78
N SER A 114 38.39 27.00 -4.51
CA SER A 114 38.34 25.57 -4.17
C SER A 114 37.08 24.93 -4.78
N GLU A 115 37.14 23.65 -5.19
CA GLU A 115 35.96 22.91 -5.68
C GLU A 115 34.77 22.96 -4.71
N ALA A 116 35.01 23.20 -3.43
CA ALA A 116 33.98 23.40 -2.43
C ALA A 116 33.23 24.75 -2.61
N GLU A 117 33.93 25.82 -2.99
CA GLU A 117 33.34 27.16 -3.18
C GLU A 117 32.57 27.26 -4.50
N SER A 118 32.97 26.53 -5.55
CA SER A 118 32.23 26.48 -6.82
C SER A 118 30.93 25.68 -6.71
N VAL A 119 30.92 24.63 -5.89
CA VAL A 119 29.72 23.83 -5.61
C VAL A 119 28.76 24.58 -4.68
N GLU A 120 29.27 25.33 -3.70
CA GLU A 120 28.43 26.14 -2.82
C GLU A 120 27.81 27.33 -3.57
N ALA A 121 28.56 28.01 -4.42
CA ALA A 121 28.03 29.07 -5.28
C ALA A 121 26.95 28.56 -6.26
N ALA A 122 27.12 27.34 -6.79
CA ALA A 122 26.10 26.69 -7.62
C ALA A 122 24.85 26.30 -6.82
N ARG A 123 25.00 25.87 -5.56
CA ARG A 123 23.89 25.59 -4.64
C ARG A 123 23.14 26.84 -4.22
N GLU A 124 23.84 27.92 -3.91
CA GLU A 124 23.22 29.20 -3.57
C GLU A 124 22.47 29.80 -4.77
N ALA A 125 23.02 29.69 -5.98
CA ALA A 125 22.34 30.11 -7.20
C ALA A 125 21.08 29.27 -7.48
N ALA A 126 21.13 27.95 -7.24
CA ALA A 126 19.98 27.06 -7.38
C ALA A 126 18.91 27.33 -6.30
N ALA A 127 19.32 27.61 -5.06
CA ALA A 127 18.43 27.96 -3.96
C ALA A 127 17.77 29.34 -4.17
N ALA A 128 18.52 30.32 -4.71
CA ALA A 128 17.99 31.63 -5.08
C ALA A 128 16.99 31.54 -6.24
N ALA A 129 17.26 30.69 -7.25
CA ALA A 129 16.31 30.42 -8.34
C ALA A 129 15.04 29.71 -7.86
N TYR A 130 15.16 28.79 -6.90
CA TYR A 130 14.02 28.13 -6.26
C TYR A 130 13.18 29.09 -5.42
N THR A 131 13.84 30.02 -4.71
CA THR A 131 13.17 31.03 -3.87
C THR A 131 12.50 32.11 -4.74
N ALA A 132 13.10 32.50 -5.86
CA ALA A 132 12.51 33.43 -6.82
C ALA A 132 11.31 32.81 -7.59
N ALA A 133 11.30 31.50 -7.80
CA ALA A 133 10.13 30.78 -8.34
C ALA A 133 9.00 30.58 -7.32
N ALA A 134 9.29 30.77 -6.02
CA ALA A 134 8.33 30.60 -4.93
C ALA A 134 7.68 31.93 -4.49
N SER A 135 8.06 33.07 -5.08
CA SER A 135 7.49 34.38 -4.77
C SER A 135 6.90 35.05 -6.01
N ASP A 136 5.73 34.59 -6.42
CA ASP A 136 4.66 35.44 -6.95
C ASP A 136 3.36 34.60 -7.00
N ASP A 137 2.37 35.00 -6.19
CA ASP A 137 0.95 34.64 -6.29
C ASP A 137 0.54 33.15 -6.38
N ALA A 138 1.12 32.27 -5.56
CA ALA A 138 0.44 31.02 -5.23
C ALA A 138 -0.72 31.32 -4.27
N GLU A 139 -1.92 31.54 -4.81
CA GLU A 139 -3.18 31.56 -4.04
C GLU A 139 -3.21 30.34 -3.12
N THR A 140 -3.12 30.58 -1.82
CA THR A 140 -3.03 29.52 -0.81
C THR A 140 -4.36 28.79 -0.84
N ALA A 141 -4.37 27.55 -1.35
CA ALA A 141 -5.58 26.74 -1.43
C ALA A 141 -6.26 26.71 -0.05
N PRO A 142 -7.60 26.84 0.02
CA PRO A 142 -8.30 26.89 1.29
C PRO A 142 -7.99 25.64 2.11
N GLU A 143 -7.62 25.82 3.38
CA GLU A 143 -7.40 24.70 4.30
C GLU A 143 -8.71 23.91 4.45
N ILE A 144 -8.63 22.60 4.21
CA ILE A 144 -9.76 21.69 4.37
C ILE A 144 -9.82 21.29 5.85
N PRO A 145 -10.89 21.62 6.60
CA PRO A 145 -10.97 21.31 8.02
C PRO A 145 -10.98 19.80 8.26
N PHE A 146 -10.28 19.36 9.29
CA PHE A 146 -10.33 17.97 9.74
C PHE A 146 -11.75 17.61 10.22
N ASN A 147 -12.30 16.52 9.69
CA ASN A 147 -13.67 16.08 9.94
C ASN A 147 -13.80 15.20 11.20
N GLY A 148 -12.70 14.89 11.87
CA GLY A 148 -12.68 14.10 13.11
C GLY A 148 -12.26 12.64 12.94
N HIS A 149 -12.08 12.15 11.71
CA HIS A 149 -11.82 10.74 11.42
C HIS A 149 -10.52 10.51 10.65
N THR A 150 -9.78 9.47 11.05
CA THR A 150 -8.53 9.04 10.42
C THR A 150 -8.71 7.70 9.72
N VAL A 151 -8.29 7.59 8.46
CA VAL A 151 -8.43 6.36 7.65
C VAL A 151 -7.05 5.80 7.29
N ALA A 152 -6.81 4.54 7.62
CA ALA A 152 -5.62 3.83 7.15
C ALA A 152 -5.91 3.16 5.79
N ILE A 153 -5.02 3.37 4.81
CA ILE A 153 -5.08 2.76 3.49
C ILE A 153 -3.85 1.88 3.29
N ASP A 154 -4.08 0.58 3.08
CA ASP A 154 -3.04 -0.36 2.70
C ASP A 154 -3.18 -0.72 1.22
N ALA A 155 -2.20 -0.31 0.42
CA ALA A 155 -2.07 -0.83 -0.94
C ALA A 155 -1.49 -2.24 -0.86
N GLY A 156 -2.26 -3.26 -1.26
CA GLY A 156 -1.85 -4.66 -1.22
C GLY A 156 -0.55 -4.93 -1.96
N HIS A 157 0.16 -5.98 -1.55
CA HIS A 157 1.42 -6.44 -2.13
C HIS A 157 2.57 -5.40 -2.11
N GLN A 158 3.69 -5.77 -2.73
CA GLN A 158 4.92 -4.98 -2.86
C GLN A 158 5.76 -5.57 -4.02
N ALA A 159 6.79 -4.85 -4.48
CA ALA A 159 7.59 -5.25 -5.64
C ALA A 159 8.32 -6.60 -5.46
N LYS A 160 8.65 -6.98 -4.23
CA LYS A 160 9.35 -8.23 -3.91
C LYS A 160 8.54 -9.05 -2.91
N ALA A 161 8.14 -10.25 -3.31
CA ALA A 161 7.47 -11.17 -2.39
C ALA A 161 8.35 -11.50 -1.19
N ASN A 162 7.72 -11.66 -0.03
CA ASN A 162 8.31 -12.24 1.16
C ASN A 162 7.59 -13.54 1.49
N THR A 163 8.13 -14.65 1.00
CA THR A 163 7.53 -15.99 1.13
C THR A 163 7.86 -16.68 2.45
N SER A 164 8.69 -16.05 3.30
CA SER A 164 8.89 -16.48 4.68
C SER A 164 7.55 -16.50 5.41
N LYS A 165 7.43 -17.36 6.41
CA LYS A 165 6.14 -17.60 7.07
C LYS A 165 5.89 -16.65 8.24
N GLU A 166 4.63 -16.29 8.46
CA GLU A 166 4.09 -15.59 9.64
C GLU A 166 2.81 -16.28 10.14
N PRO A 167 2.42 -16.07 11.41
CA PRO A 167 1.14 -16.57 11.91
C PRO A 167 -0.03 -15.90 11.19
N ILE A 168 -1.10 -16.65 10.95
CA ILE A 168 -2.33 -16.08 10.36
C ILE A 168 -3.05 -15.10 11.28
N GLY A 169 -2.67 -15.00 12.56
CA GLY A 169 -3.24 -14.12 13.58
C GLY A 169 -2.44 -14.20 14.88
N PRO A 170 -2.68 -13.31 15.87
CA PRO A 170 -1.98 -13.32 17.14
C PRO A 170 -1.99 -14.72 17.79
N SER A 171 -0.80 -15.23 18.14
CA SER A 171 -0.61 -16.53 18.79
C SER A 171 -1.05 -17.77 17.97
N SER A 172 -1.37 -17.63 16.68
CA SER A 172 -1.73 -18.76 15.83
C SER A 172 -0.54 -19.68 15.55
N THR A 173 -0.76 -21.00 15.56
CA THR A 173 0.22 -21.99 15.07
C THR A 173 0.10 -22.23 13.57
N THR A 174 -0.98 -21.75 12.95
CA THR A 174 -1.14 -21.81 11.49
C THR A 174 -0.38 -20.66 10.85
N MET A 175 0.44 -21.00 9.86
CA MET A 175 1.37 -20.07 9.25
C MET A 175 1.07 -19.87 7.76
N LYS A 176 1.16 -18.64 7.26
CA LYS A 176 1.09 -18.30 5.82
C LYS A 176 2.29 -17.47 5.40
N ALA A 177 2.44 -17.23 4.09
CA ALA A 177 3.51 -16.34 3.62
C ALA A 177 3.29 -14.91 4.16
N LYS A 178 4.36 -14.24 4.53
CA LYS A 178 4.37 -12.85 5.04
C LYS A 178 3.77 -11.88 4.03
N MET A 179 4.15 -12.00 2.77
CA MET A 179 3.59 -11.24 1.67
C MET A 179 3.84 -12.01 0.38
N PRO A 180 2.86 -12.77 -0.13
CA PRO A 180 3.02 -13.47 -1.40
C PRO A 180 3.15 -12.49 -2.57
N GLU A 181 3.64 -12.98 -3.70
CA GLU A 181 3.56 -12.26 -4.98
C GLU A 181 2.10 -11.97 -5.31
N GLY A 182 1.83 -10.75 -5.79
CA GLY A 182 0.51 -10.35 -6.25
C GLY A 182 0.22 -10.86 -7.66
N ALA A 183 -1.01 -10.67 -8.12
CA ALA A 183 -1.37 -10.98 -9.49
C ALA A 183 -0.65 -10.09 -10.50
N VAL A 184 -0.63 -10.51 -11.78
CA VAL A 184 -0.16 -9.72 -12.91
C VAL A 184 -1.28 -9.62 -13.93
N GLY A 185 -1.55 -8.42 -14.42
CA GLY A 185 -2.54 -8.15 -15.46
C GLY A 185 -2.30 -9.00 -16.70
N THR A 186 -3.30 -9.78 -17.10
CA THR A 186 -3.19 -10.69 -18.25
C THR A 186 -3.10 -9.98 -19.60
N SER A 187 -3.61 -8.76 -19.70
CA SER A 187 -3.60 -7.91 -20.91
C SER A 187 -2.58 -6.79 -20.82
N SER A 188 -2.44 -6.17 -19.64
CA SER A 188 -1.57 -5.02 -19.41
C SER A 188 -0.14 -5.40 -19.02
N GLY A 189 0.06 -6.58 -18.42
CA GLY A 189 1.33 -6.98 -17.81
C GLY A 189 1.68 -6.22 -16.52
N VAL A 190 0.79 -5.35 -16.04
CA VAL A 190 1.04 -4.53 -14.84
C VAL A 190 0.82 -5.39 -13.59
N PRO A 191 1.77 -5.41 -12.64
CA PRO A 191 1.62 -6.15 -11.41
C PRO A 191 0.65 -5.47 -10.44
N GLU A 192 -0.05 -6.28 -9.65
CA GLU A 192 -1.09 -5.84 -8.71
C GLU A 192 -0.61 -4.74 -7.76
N TYR A 193 0.63 -4.83 -7.27
CA TYR A 193 1.18 -3.86 -6.32
C TYR A 193 1.26 -2.43 -6.91
N GLU A 194 1.30 -2.28 -8.24
CA GLU A 194 1.27 -0.98 -8.93
C GLU A 194 -0.15 -0.45 -9.04
N VAL A 195 -1.09 -1.31 -9.43
CA VAL A 195 -2.52 -0.99 -9.51
C VAL A 195 -3.04 -0.53 -8.14
N THR A 196 -2.77 -1.32 -7.09
CA THR A 196 -3.25 -1.02 -5.74
C THR A 196 -2.66 0.28 -5.19
N LEU A 197 -1.38 0.56 -5.44
CA LEU A 197 -0.76 1.82 -4.99
C LEU A 197 -1.32 3.03 -5.76
N THR A 198 -1.58 2.87 -7.06
CA THR A 198 -2.15 3.93 -7.89
C THR A 198 -3.55 4.31 -7.42
N VAL A 199 -4.41 3.32 -7.18
CA VAL A 199 -5.75 3.57 -6.65
C VAL A 199 -5.70 4.10 -5.20
N ALA A 200 -4.79 3.58 -4.36
CA ALA A 200 -4.62 4.07 -2.99
C ALA A 200 -4.26 5.56 -2.94
N LYS A 201 -3.37 6.03 -3.81
CA LYS A 201 -3.00 7.47 -3.92
C LYS A 201 -4.18 8.34 -4.37
N LYS A 202 -5.03 7.83 -5.27
CA LYS A 202 -6.27 8.51 -5.67
C LYS A 202 -7.26 8.59 -4.50
N LEU A 203 -7.40 7.49 -3.75
CA LEU A 203 -8.26 7.42 -2.57
C LEU A 203 -7.75 8.36 -1.46
N GLU A 204 -6.45 8.40 -1.20
CA GLU A 204 -5.82 9.32 -0.26
C GLU A 204 -6.19 10.76 -0.59
N LYS A 205 -5.99 11.19 -1.84
CA LYS A 205 -6.35 12.54 -2.30
C LYS A 205 -7.83 12.83 -2.11
N GLU A 206 -8.70 11.87 -2.46
CA GLU A 206 -10.14 12.04 -2.34
C GLU A 206 -10.59 12.18 -0.88
N LEU A 207 -10.05 11.37 0.03
CA LEU A 207 -10.36 11.43 1.46
C LEU A 207 -9.82 12.71 2.11
N ILE A 208 -8.59 13.14 1.78
CA ILE A 208 -8.04 14.42 2.24
C ILE A 208 -8.94 15.58 1.79
N ASN A 209 -9.44 15.54 0.54
CA ASN A 209 -10.36 16.56 0.03
C ASN A 209 -11.70 16.61 0.76
N ARG A 210 -12.06 15.54 1.48
CA ARG A 210 -13.27 15.43 2.32
C ARG A 210 -12.99 15.69 3.81
N GLY A 211 -11.77 16.10 4.15
CA GLY A 211 -11.37 16.46 5.52
C GLY A 211 -10.94 15.27 6.38
N TYR A 212 -10.75 14.09 5.82
CA TYR A 212 -10.16 12.97 6.57
C TYR A 212 -8.66 13.17 6.75
N HIS A 213 -8.13 12.72 7.87
CA HIS A 213 -6.71 12.39 7.94
C HIS A 213 -6.52 11.01 7.32
N VAL A 214 -5.43 10.83 6.56
CA VAL A 214 -5.14 9.58 5.88
C VAL A 214 -3.76 9.08 6.30
N VAL A 215 -3.68 7.79 6.59
CA VAL A 215 -2.43 7.08 6.87
C VAL A 215 -2.21 6.05 5.78
N MET A 216 -1.22 6.29 4.93
CA MET A 216 -0.78 5.31 3.94
C MET A 216 0.15 4.29 4.60
N ILE A 217 -0.22 3.00 4.59
CA ILE A 217 0.62 1.93 5.17
C ILE A 217 1.89 1.70 4.33
N ARG A 218 1.81 1.92 3.01
CA ARG A 218 2.98 2.06 2.15
C ARG A 218 2.78 3.14 1.10
N THR A 219 3.87 3.80 0.72
CA THR A 219 3.91 4.87 -0.29
C THR A 219 4.83 4.56 -1.48
N SER A 220 5.58 3.46 -1.39
CA SER A 220 6.54 2.96 -2.39
C SER A 220 6.25 1.50 -2.76
N HIS A 221 6.87 1.03 -3.83
CA HIS A 221 6.85 -0.37 -4.26
C HIS A 221 7.96 -1.21 -3.61
N ASP A 222 9.12 -0.60 -3.32
CA ASP A 222 10.27 -1.26 -2.69
C ASP A 222 10.15 -1.18 -1.16
N VAL A 223 9.28 -2.04 -0.63
CA VAL A 223 9.09 -2.24 0.81
C VAL A 223 9.17 -3.73 1.11
N ASN A 224 9.46 -4.06 2.37
CA ASN A 224 9.40 -5.43 2.86
C ASN A 224 8.54 -5.46 4.12
N MET A 225 7.22 -5.45 3.94
CA MET A 225 6.25 -5.46 5.04
C MET A 225 5.32 -6.66 4.91
N SER A 226 5.21 -7.45 5.99
CA SER A 226 4.25 -8.54 6.06
C SER A 226 2.81 -8.06 6.24
N SER A 227 1.82 -8.93 6.00
CA SER A 227 0.41 -8.62 6.25
C SER A 227 0.15 -8.30 7.74
N ALA A 228 0.86 -8.96 8.66
CA ALA A 228 0.80 -8.64 10.08
C ALA A 228 1.40 -7.25 10.39
N GLU A 229 2.59 -6.94 9.86
CA GLU A 229 3.26 -5.64 10.07
C GLU A 229 2.40 -4.48 9.54
N ARG A 230 1.70 -4.67 8.42
CA ARG A 230 0.75 -3.70 7.85
C ARG A 230 -0.43 -3.43 8.78
N SER A 231 -1.02 -4.48 9.34
CA SER A 231 -2.10 -4.35 10.34
C SER A 231 -1.61 -3.66 11.61
N VAL A 232 -0.42 -4.02 12.11
CA VAL A 232 0.18 -3.39 13.30
C VAL A 232 0.48 -1.91 13.07
N ALA A 233 0.96 -1.54 11.88
CA ALA A 233 1.16 -0.14 11.51
C ALA A 233 -0.17 0.63 11.53
N ALA A 234 -1.25 0.05 11.00
CA ALA A 234 -2.58 0.64 11.06
C ALA A 234 -3.08 0.82 12.50
N ASN A 235 -2.98 -0.22 13.33
CA ASN A 235 -3.41 -0.18 14.75
C ASN A 235 -2.70 0.93 15.53
N LYS A 236 -1.40 1.15 15.27
CA LYS A 236 -0.58 2.16 15.96
C LYS A 236 -0.77 3.58 15.43
N SER A 237 -1.43 3.75 14.29
CA SER A 237 -1.52 5.04 13.60
C SER A 237 -2.55 6.01 14.17
N GLY A 238 -3.48 5.51 14.99
CA GLY A 238 -4.67 6.27 15.43
C GLY A 238 -5.78 6.34 14.37
N ALA A 239 -5.70 5.52 13.32
CA ALA A 239 -6.79 5.35 12.36
C ALA A 239 -8.02 4.68 13.01
N ASP A 240 -9.20 5.12 12.59
CA ASP A 240 -10.48 4.57 13.02
C ASP A 240 -10.87 3.31 12.22
N ILE A 241 -10.39 3.20 10.97
CA ILE A 241 -10.63 2.07 10.07
C ILE A 241 -9.40 1.76 9.22
N LEU A 242 -9.29 0.51 8.75
CA LEU A 242 -8.30 0.03 7.79
C LEU A 242 -8.97 -0.46 6.50
N ILE A 243 -8.59 0.12 5.36
CA ILE A 243 -9.01 -0.31 4.02
C ILE A 243 -7.79 -0.87 3.28
N ARG A 244 -7.85 -2.16 2.92
CA ARG A 244 -6.78 -2.84 2.18
C ARG A 244 -7.24 -3.07 0.74
N LEU A 245 -6.51 -2.53 -0.23
CA LEU A 245 -6.85 -2.59 -1.65
C LEU A 245 -6.09 -3.73 -2.34
N HIS A 246 -6.82 -4.58 -3.05
CA HIS A 246 -6.30 -5.69 -3.84
C HIS A 246 -6.95 -5.71 -5.23
N ALA A 247 -6.34 -6.48 -6.14
CA ALA A 247 -6.91 -6.82 -7.43
C ALA A 247 -6.53 -8.28 -7.74
N GLY A 248 -7.42 -9.19 -7.33
CA GLY A 248 -7.18 -10.62 -7.32
C GLY A 248 -6.99 -11.27 -8.70
N SER A 249 -6.89 -12.60 -8.68
CA SER A 249 -6.74 -13.43 -9.87
C SER A 249 -7.40 -14.77 -9.62
N MET A 250 -7.97 -15.37 -10.67
CA MET A 250 -8.64 -16.66 -10.64
C MET A 250 -8.26 -17.47 -11.88
N ASP A 251 -8.20 -18.80 -11.75
CA ASP A 251 -7.93 -19.71 -12.88
C ASP A 251 -8.94 -19.53 -14.03
N ASN A 252 -10.20 -19.23 -13.68
CA ASN A 252 -11.23 -18.90 -14.65
C ASN A 252 -11.23 -17.40 -14.96
N SER A 253 -10.63 -17.03 -16.09
CA SER A 253 -10.54 -15.65 -16.60
C SER A 253 -11.90 -14.98 -16.90
N SER A 254 -13.00 -15.72 -16.95
CA SER A 254 -14.34 -15.15 -17.11
C SER A 254 -14.92 -14.58 -15.80
N VAL A 255 -14.26 -14.80 -14.66
CA VAL A 255 -14.68 -14.23 -13.38
C VAL A 255 -14.35 -12.74 -13.34
N TYR A 256 -15.37 -11.90 -13.16
CA TYR A 256 -15.22 -10.45 -13.00
C TYR A 256 -16.09 -9.89 -11.87
N GLY A 257 -15.77 -8.72 -11.34
CA GLY A 257 -16.53 -8.03 -10.31
C GLY A 257 -15.71 -7.74 -9.05
N ALA A 258 -16.23 -6.84 -8.22
CA ALA A 258 -15.61 -6.49 -6.95
C ALA A 258 -16.19 -7.32 -5.78
N LEU A 259 -15.37 -7.58 -4.77
CA LEU A 259 -15.78 -8.25 -3.53
C LEU A 259 -15.03 -7.66 -2.34
N SER A 260 -15.69 -7.62 -1.18
CA SER A 260 -15.01 -7.31 0.08
C SER A 260 -14.88 -8.54 0.94
N THR A 261 -13.86 -8.58 1.79
CA THR A 261 -13.65 -9.64 2.77
C THR A 261 -13.42 -9.05 4.16
N CYS A 262 -14.06 -9.63 5.16
CA CYS A 262 -13.82 -9.36 6.59
C CYS A 262 -13.76 -10.65 7.42
N MET A 263 -13.59 -10.52 8.74
CA MET A 263 -13.64 -11.66 9.66
C MET A 263 -15.07 -12.20 9.81
N THR A 264 -15.23 -13.42 10.33
CA THR A 264 -16.55 -13.90 10.79
C THR A 264 -16.90 -13.37 12.17
N ALA A 265 -18.19 -13.45 12.55
CA ALA A 265 -18.65 -13.16 13.92
C ALA A 265 -18.09 -14.13 14.99
N GLN A 266 -17.43 -15.23 14.59
CA GLN A 266 -16.80 -16.21 15.49
C GLN A 266 -15.27 -16.20 15.39
N ASN A 267 -14.69 -15.20 14.71
CA ASN A 267 -13.26 -15.09 14.54
C ASN A 267 -12.51 -15.14 15.89
N PRO A 268 -11.52 -16.03 16.05
CA PRO A 268 -10.87 -16.25 17.34
C PRO A 268 -9.91 -15.12 17.74
N TYR A 269 -9.62 -14.17 16.85
CA TYR A 269 -8.66 -13.09 17.07
C TYR A 269 -9.34 -11.74 17.30
N ASN A 270 -10.35 -11.42 16.49
CA ASN A 270 -10.95 -10.09 16.48
C ASN A 270 -12.46 -10.06 16.16
N ALA A 271 -13.21 -11.08 16.60
CA ALA A 271 -14.67 -11.15 16.41
C ALA A 271 -15.46 -9.90 16.87
N SER A 272 -14.97 -9.16 17.87
CA SER A 272 -15.62 -7.91 18.33
C SER A 272 -15.68 -6.82 17.25
N LEU A 273 -14.85 -6.93 16.20
CA LEU A 273 -14.82 -6.00 15.07
C LEU A 273 -15.74 -6.43 13.93
N HIS A 274 -16.38 -7.60 14.01
CA HIS A 274 -17.18 -8.18 12.92
C HIS A 274 -18.23 -7.21 12.40
N ASP A 275 -19.16 -6.73 13.24
CA ASP A 275 -20.30 -5.93 12.77
C ASP A 275 -19.85 -4.64 12.08
N LYS A 276 -18.82 -4.00 12.66
CA LYS A 276 -18.21 -2.78 12.10
C LYS A 276 -17.49 -3.07 10.78
N SER A 277 -16.74 -4.15 10.70
CA SER A 277 -15.97 -4.53 9.50
C SER A 277 -16.87 -5.01 8.36
N TYR A 278 -17.93 -5.75 8.69
CA TYR A 278 -18.95 -6.18 7.74
C TYR A 278 -19.73 -4.98 7.20
N ASN A 279 -20.17 -4.05 8.06
CA ASN A 279 -20.84 -2.83 7.64
C ASN A 279 -19.95 -1.99 6.70
N LEU A 280 -18.68 -1.76 7.07
CA LEU A 280 -17.70 -1.08 6.23
C LEU A 280 -17.52 -1.78 4.87
N SER A 281 -17.28 -3.09 4.90
CA SER A 281 -17.09 -3.93 3.71
C SER A 281 -18.31 -3.88 2.78
N LYS A 282 -19.52 -3.97 3.34
CA LYS A 282 -20.77 -3.94 2.58
C LYS A 282 -20.97 -2.58 1.90
N LYS A 283 -20.74 -1.49 2.61
CA LYS A 283 -20.85 -0.12 2.06
C LYS A 283 -19.86 0.09 0.92
N ILE A 284 -18.61 -0.37 1.09
CA ILE A 284 -17.57 -0.24 0.07
C ILE A 284 -17.97 -0.99 -1.20
N VAL A 285 -18.25 -2.30 -1.12
CA VAL A 285 -18.56 -3.08 -2.31
C VAL A 285 -19.83 -2.59 -3.01
N ASP A 286 -20.87 -2.22 -2.26
CA ASP A 286 -22.12 -1.69 -2.83
C ASP A 286 -21.90 -0.37 -3.57
N THR A 287 -21.19 0.57 -2.94
CA THR A 287 -21.00 1.92 -3.49
C THR A 287 -20.06 1.90 -4.68
N VAL A 288 -18.97 1.14 -4.60
CA VAL A 288 -18.03 0.99 -5.73
C VAL A 288 -18.73 0.33 -6.90
N CYS A 289 -19.47 -0.78 -6.71
CA CYS A 289 -20.18 -1.42 -7.82
C CYS A 289 -21.27 -0.51 -8.42
N GLY A 290 -21.96 0.28 -7.60
CA GLY A 290 -22.94 1.26 -8.08
C GLY A 290 -22.34 2.38 -8.92
N THR A 291 -21.10 2.79 -8.63
CA THR A 291 -20.42 3.88 -9.35
C THR A 291 -19.64 3.42 -10.58
N THR A 292 -19.07 2.20 -10.55
CA THR A 292 -18.30 1.63 -11.65
C THR A 292 -19.16 0.85 -12.64
N GLY A 293 -20.28 0.28 -12.17
CA GLY A 293 -21.11 -0.65 -12.93
C GLY A 293 -20.57 -2.08 -12.96
N THR A 294 -19.48 -2.39 -12.24
CA THR A 294 -18.96 -3.76 -12.16
C THR A 294 -19.89 -4.65 -11.33
N LYS A 295 -19.72 -5.97 -11.48
CA LYS A 295 -20.52 -6.95 -10.75
C LYS A 295 -20.22 -6.90 -9.25
N ASN A 296 -21.25 -6.73 -8.44
CA ASN A 296 -21.16 -6.84 -6.99
C ASN A 296 -21.18 -8.33 -6.59
N ARG A 297 -20.09 -8.81 -5.98
CA ARG A 297 -19.97 -10.19 -5.47
C ARG A 297 -20.19 -10.29 -3.95
N GLY A 298 -20.53 -9.17 -3.31
CA GLY A 298 -20.88 -9.08 -1.90
C GLY A 298 -19.67 -9.10 -0.97
N VAL A 299 -19.96 -9.41 0.29
CA VAL A 299 -18.97 -9.57 1.36
C VAL A 299 -18.75 -11.06 1.58
N GLN A 300 -17.49 -11.48 1.62
CA GLN A 300 -17.07 -12.80 2.06
C GLN A 300 -16.49 -12.69 3.47
N GLU A 301 -16.65 -13.74 4.26
CA GLU A 301 -16.11 -13.80 5.61
C GLU A 301 -15.08 -14.93 5.71
N THR A 302 -13.97 -14.66 6.39
CA THR A 302 -12.90 -15.65 6.58
C THR A 302 -12.12 -15.41 7.88
N ASP A 303 -11.68 -16.49 8.51
CA ASP A 303 -10.87 -16.44 9.73
C ASP A 303 -9.42 -16.91 9.49
N SER A 304 -9.07 -17.23 8.24
CA SER A 304 -7.77 -17.78 7.85
C SER A 304 -6.81 -16.76 7.20
N SER A 305 -7.04 -15.46 7.41
CA SER A 305 -6.28 -14.39 6.76
C SER A 305 -5.47 -13.52 7.73
N SER A 306 -4.13 -13.52 7.57
CA SER A 306 -3.26 -12.54 8.24
C SER A 306 -3.52 -11.10 7.82
N ASP A 307 -4.25 -10.87 6.72
CA ASP A 307 -4.62 -9.52 6.31
C ASP A 307 -5.71 -8.90 7.20
N ILE A 308 -6.42 -9.74 7.96
CA ILE A 308 -7.59 -9.38 8.76
C ILE A 308 -7.31 -9.61 10.25
N ASN A 309 -6.82 -10.79 10.61
CA ASN A 309 -6.79 -11.28 12.00
C ASN A 309 -5.82 -10.50 12.92
N TRP A 310 -4.90 -9.73 12.36
CA TRP A 310 -3.98 -8.88 13.12
C TRP A 310 -4.52 -7.46 13.36
N SER A 311 -5.68 -7.12 12.81
CA SER A 311 -6.26 -5.79 12.96
C SER A 311 -6.99 -5.63 14.29
N GLU A 312 -6.77 -4.49 14.94
CA GLU A 312 -7.44 -4.05 16.18
C GLU A 312 -8.48 -2.96 15.92
N ILE A 313 -8.66 -2.55 14.65
CA ILE A 313 -9.64 -1.58 14.17
C ILE A 313 -10.50 -2.19 13.05
N PRO A 314 -11.72 -1.71 12.79
CA PRO A 314 -12.54 -2.22 11.70
C PRO A 314 -11.78 -2.28 10.37
N VAL A 315 -11.80 -3.44 9.71
CA VAL A 315 -10.97 -3.72 8.54
C VAL A 315 -11.80 -4.25 7.36
N CYS A 316 -11.50 -3.76 6.16
CA CYS A 316 -12.02 -4.28 4.91
C CYS A 316 -10.87 -4.63 3.97
N VAL A 317 -10.82 -5.87 3.49
CA VAL A 317 -10.00 -6.24 2.33
C VAL A 317 -10.87 -6.15 1.09
N PHE A 318 -10.56 -5.24 0.18
CA PHE A 318 -11.37 -4.96 -1.00
C PHE A 318 -10.65 -5.37 -2.28
N GLU A 319 -11.20 -6.39 -2.95
CA GLU A 319 -10.82 -6.76 -4.31
C GLU A 319 -11.57 -5.86 -5.28
N MET A 320 -10.83 -4.98 -5.95
CA MET A 320 -11.41 -3.98 -6.86
C MET A 320 -11.86 -4.59 -8.20
N GLY A 321 -11.40 -5.81 -8.50
CA GLY A 321 -11.62 -6.58 -9.72
C GLY A 321 -10.58 -7.71 -9.82
N PHE A 322 -10.61 -8.48 -10.90
CA PHE A 322 -9.68 -9.59 -11.14
C PHE A 322 -8.76 -9.33 -12.33
N LEU A 323 -7.45 -9.26 -12.11
CA LEU A 323 -6.42 -9.07 -13.15
C LEU A 323 -6.32 -10.26 -14.13
N SER A 324 -6.88 -11.42 -13.75
CA SER A 324 -7.06 -12.58 -14.64
C SER A 324 -8.14 -12.36 -15.70
N ASN A 325 -9.04 -11.40 -15.52
CA ASN A 325 -10.04 -11.04 -16.51
C ASN A 325 -9.51 -9.90 -17.40
N PRO A 326 -9.47 -10.07 -18.73
CA PRO A 326 -8.85 -9.09 -19.63
C PRO A 326 -9.57 -7.74 -19.69
N ASP A 327 -10.90 -7.74 -19.53
CA ASP A 327 -11.69 -6.51 -19.51
C ASP A 327 -11.44 -5.73 -18.19
N GLU A 328 -11.47 -6.42 -17.05
CA GLU A 328 -11.18 -5.79 -15.76
C GLU A 328 -9.73 -5.31 -15.64
N ASP A 329 -8.76 -6.08 -16.13
CA ASP A 329 -7.37 -5.61 -16.20
C ASP A 329 -7.28 -4.30 -16.99
N THR A 330 -7.91 -4.25 -18.17
CA THR A 330 -7.96 -3.01 -18.98
C THR A 330 -8.63 -1.86 -18.22
N TRP A 331 -9.75 -2.09 -17.54
CA TRP A 331 -10.43 -1.06 -16.76
C TRP A 331 -9.62 -0.62 -15.54
N LEU A 332 -8.92 -1.53 -14.88
CA LEU A 332 -8.08 -1.23 -13.73
C LEU A 332 -6.85 -0.39 -14.10
N GLN A 333 -6.51 -0.26 -15.38
CA GLN A 333 -5.52 0.72 -15.87
C GLN A 333 -6.13 2.04 -16.37
N ASP A 334 -7.45 2.13 -16.49
CA ASP A 334 -8.12 3.36 -16.90
C ASP A 334 -8.20 4.36 -15.74
N ASP A 335 -7.64 5.55 -15.95
CA ASP A 335 -7.56 6.61 -14.93
C ASP A 335 -8.95 7.02 -14.40
N GLY A 336 -9.95 7.04 -15.29
CA GLY A 336 -11.33 7.38 -14.95
C GLY A 336 -12.01 6.30 -14.12
N TYR A 337 -11.79 5.03 -14.44
CA TYR A 337 -12.30 3.88 -13.70
C TYR A 337 -11.66 3.79 -12.31
N GLN A 338 -10.34 3.96 -12.21
CA GLN A 338 -9.63 4.08 -10.93
C GLN A 338 -10.18 5.25 -10.08
N GLY A 339 -10.49 6.38 -10.72
CA GLY A 339 -11.13 7.53 -10.06
C GLY A 339 -12.53 7.21 -9.53
N LYS A 340 -13.34 6.45 -10.27
CA LYS A 340 -14.65 5.96 -9.80
C LYS A 340 -14.51 5.04 -8.59
N ILE A 341 -13.52 4.13 -8.59
CA ILE A 341 -13.25 3.27 -7.43
C ILE A 341 -12.90 4.13 -6.21
N ALA A 342 -11.93 5.04 -6.34
CA ALA A 342 -11.52 5.92 -5.24
C ALA A 342 -12.69 6.76 -4.69
N SER A 343 -13.47 7.39 -5.57
CA SER A 343 -14.66 8.15 -5.18
C SER A 343 -15.75 7.27 -4.55
N GLY A 344 -15.91 6.03 -5.03
CA GLY A 344 -16.88 5.07 -4.50
C GLY A 344 -16.51 4.63 -3.08
N ILE A 345 -15.23 4.34 -2.83
CA ILE A 345 -14.72 4.02 -1.50
C ILE A 345 -14.88 5.23 -0.57
N ALA A 346 -14.49 6.44 -0.99
CA ALA A 346 -14.64 7.63 -0.16
C ALA A 346 -16.12 7.92 0.20
N GLY A 347 -17.05 7.73 -0.75
CA GLY A 347 -18.48 7.83 -0.46
C GLY A 347 -18.99 6.77 0.52
N ALA A 348 -18.45 5.56 0.47
CA ALA A 348 -18.76 4.51 1.45
C ALA A 348 -18.22 4.87 2.85
N VAL A 349 -17.03 5.49 2.93
CA VAL A 349 -16.43 5.96 4.19
C VAL A 349 -17.26 7.09 4.80
N ASP A 350 -17.73 8.06 4.01
CA ASP A 350 -18.67 9.08 4.48
C ASP A 350 -19.93 8.44 5.09
N ALA A 351 -20.51 7.48 4.36
CA ALA A 351 -21.71 6.78 4.79
C ALA A 351 -21.49 5.87 6.00
N TYR A 352 -20.26 5.42 6.25
CA TYR A 352 -19.89 4.62 7.41
C TYR A 352 -19.84 5.47 8.68
N PHE A 353 -19.14 6.61 8.63
CA PHE A 353 -19.00 7.50 9.79
C PHE A 353 -20.26 8.31 10.08
N ALA A 354 -21.11 8.59 9.08
CA ALA A 354 -22.41 9.23 9.29
C ALA A 354 -23.36 8.41 10.21
N GLU A 355 -23.10 7.11 10.39
CA GLU A 355 -23.86 6.23 11.29
C GLU A 355 -23.34 6.30 12.75
N GLY A 356 -22.30 7.09 13.03
CA GLY A 356 -21.67 7.20 14.35
C GLY A 356 -20.74 6.05 14.70
N ASN A 357 -20.21 5.35 13.69
CA ASN A 357 -19.28 4.24 13.84
C ASN A 357 -17.86 4.66 14.22
#